data_AF-A0A9X2HDP3-F1
#
_entry.id   AF-A0A9X2HDP3-F1
#
_cell.length_a   1.000
_cell.length_b   1.000
_cell.length_c   1.000
_cell.angle_alpha   90.00
_cell.angle_beta   90.00
_cell.angle_gamma   90.00
#
_symmetry.space_group_name_H-M   'P 1'
#
loop_
_entity.id
_entity.type
_entity.pdbx_description
1 polymer ?
#
loop_
_entity_poly.entity_id
_entity_poly.type
_entity_poly.pdbx_seq_one_letter_code
_entity_poly.pdbx_strand_id
1 'polypeptide(L)' 'MKKILIVAAATGLMSLAACNETVTTNNTAENVAEALEESADNLEAAADNATNEVAEDALENAADATEEAADAAGNAVE' A
#
# COMPACT_ATOMS: atom_id res chain seq x y z
N MET A 1 -21.61 -8.65 5.31
CA MET A 1 -20.63 -9.60 4.72
C MET A 1 -20.31 -9.17 3.30
N LYS A 2 -19.47 -8.15 3.15
CA LYS A 2 -18.59 -8.06 1.99
C LYS A 2 -17.19 -8.21 2.56
N LYS A 3 -16.63 -9.40 2.39
CA LYS A 3 -15.21 -9.63 2.63
C LYS A 3 -14.60 -9.44 1.25
N ILE A 4 -14.22 -8.22 0.90
CA ILE A 4 -13.35 -8.03 -0.26
C ILE A 4 -11.97 -8.42 0.25
N LEU A 5 -11.70 -9.72 0.16
CA LEU A 5 -10.38 -10.29 0.33
C LEU A 5 -9.58 -9.89 -0.89
N ILE A 6 -8.91 -8.74 -0.86
CA ILE A 6 -7.83 -8.48 -1.80
C ILE A 6 -6.63 -9.26 -1.28
N VAL A 7 -6.54 -10.50 -1.75
CA VAL A 7 -5.38 -11.35 -1.52
C VAL A 7 -4.22 -10.73 -2.31
N ALA A 8 -3.36 -10.00 -1.59
CA ALA A 8 -2.06 -9.58 -2.07
C ALA A 8 -1.25 -10.85 -2.44
N ALA A 9 -1.20 -11.15 -3.73
CA ALA A 9 -0.38 -12.21 -4.28
C ALA A 9 1.06 -11.68 -4.40
N ALA A 10 1.83 -11.80 -3.31
CA ALA A 10 3.27 -11.63 -3.32
C ALA A 10 3.90 -12.65 -4.30
N THR A 11 4.05 -12.24 -5.56
CA THR A 11 4.64 -13.06 -6.62
C THR A 11 5.99 -12.50 -7.02
N GLY A 12 6.95 -12.74 -6.13
CA GLY A 12 8.34 -13.07 -6.46
C GLY A 12 9.10 -12.14 -7.41
N LEU A 13 9.80 -11.14 -6.83
CA LEU A 13 10.96 -10.51 -7.45
C LEU A 13 12.28 -10.72 -6.68
N MET A 14 12.34 -11.73 -5.80
CA MET A 14 13.55 -12.17 -5.06
C MET A 14 14.75 -12.60 -5.94
N SER A 15 14.67 -12.47 -7.27
CA SER A 15 15.75 -12.85 -8.21
C SER A 15 16.59 -11.67 -8.72
N LEU A 16 16.25 -10.40 -8.42
CA LEU A 16 16.98 -9.25 -8.99
C LEU A 16 17.95 -8.55 -8.01
N ALA A 17 17.75 -8.67 -6.70
CA ALA A 17 18.54 -7.97 -5.68
C ALA A 17 20.00 -8.46 -5.48
N ALA A 18 20.42 -9.56 -6.11
CA ALA A 18 21.75 -10.12 -5.88
C ALA A 18 22.88 -9.52 -6.76
N CYS A 19 22.59 -8.62 -7.70
CA CYS A 19 23.59 -8.18 -8.70
C CYS A 19 24.01 -6.71 -8.67
N ASN A 20 23.45 -5.84 -7.82
CA ASN A 20 23.88 -4.44 -7.81
C ASN A 20 23.95 -3.84 -6.41
N GLU A 21 25.16 -3.46 -6.00
CA GLU A 21 25.49 -2.79 -4.74
C GLU A 21 24.64 -1.52 -4.48
N THR A 22 23.49 -1.62 -3.81
CA THR A 22 22.78 -0.41 -3.35
C THR A 22 21.93 -0.68 -2.10
N VAL A 23 22.58 -0.90 -0.95
CA VAL A 23 21.91 -1.17 0.34
C VAL A 23 21.33 0.10 1.00
N THR A 24 21.50 1.29 0.40
CA THR A 24 21.10 2.57 1.04
C THR A 24 19.76 3.12 0.55
N THR A 25 19.34 2.81 -0.68
CA THR A 25 18.04 3.30 -1.23
C THR A 25 16.85 2.50 -0.69
N ASN A 26 17.10 1.27 -0.24
CA ASN A 26 16.07 0.30 0.14
C ASN A 26 15.27 0.77 1.38
N ASN A 27 15.97 1.10 2.46
CA ASN A 27 15.34 1.55 3.71
C ASN A 27 14.45 2.80 3.54
N THR A 28 14.85 3.80 2.73
CA THR A 28 14.07 5.04 2.64
C THR A 28 12.75 4.82 1.91
N ALA A 29 12.75 4.05 0.82
CA ALA A 29 11.52 3.84 0.07
C ALA A 29 10.67 2.69 0.63
N GLU A 30 11.24 1.71 1.34
CA GLU A 30 10.48 0.79 2.23
C GLU A 30 9.76 1.58 3.34
N ASN A 31 10.45 2.49 4.04
CA ASN A 31 9.82 3.33 5.07
C ASN A 31 8.72 4.26 4.50
N VAL A 32 8.85 4.69 3.24
CA VAL A 32 7.82 5.49 2.56
C VAL A 32 6.63 4.62 2.18
N ALA A 33 6.86 3.40 1.68
CA ALA A 33 5.81 2.45 1.38
C ALA A 33 5.02 2.07 2.65
N GLU A 34 5.69 1.72 3.75
CA GLU A 34 5.02 1.41 5.04
C GLU A 34 4.23 2.61 5.58
N ALA A 35 4.75 3.84 5.47
CA ALA A 35 4.00 5.03 5.90
C ALA A 35 2.76 5.31 5.04
N LEU A 36 2.80 4.94 3.76
CA LEU A 36 1.66 5.05 2.85
C LEU A 36 0.64 3.93 3.13
N GLU A 37 1.07 2.69 3.36
CA GLU A 37 0.19 1.60 3.82
C GLU A 37 -0.52 1.96 5.12
N GLU A 38 0.19 2.47 6.14
CA GLU A 38 -0.43 2.90 7.40
C GLU A 38 -1.44 4.04 7.16
N SER A 39 -1.20 4.91 6.18
CA SER A 39 -2.13 5.97 5.81
C SER A 39 -3.38 5.41 5.12
N ALA A 40 -3.22 4.41 4.25
CA ALA A 40 -4.32 3.71 3.59
C ALA A 40 -5.19 2.96 4.62
N ASP A 41 -4.59 2.21 5.54
CA ASP A 41 -5.28 1.51 6.63
C ASP A 41 -6.12 2.47 7.50
N ASN A 42 -5.58 3.67 7.78
CA ASN A 42 -6.31 4.68 8.54
C ASN A 42 -7.51 5.26 7.77
N LEU A 43 -7.40 5.39 6.44
CA LEU A 43 -8.49 5.84 5.58
C LEU A 43 -9.58 4.77 5.48
N GLU A 44 -9.19 3.50 5.37
CA GLU A 44 -10.11 2.36 5.33
C GLU A 44 -10.83 2.18 6.67
N ALA A 45 -10.13 2.30 7.80
CA ALA A 45 -10.75 2.32 9.12
C ALA A 45 -11.71 3.50 9.33
N ALA A 46 -11.44 4.64 8.70
CA ALA A 46 -12.36 5.79 8.69
C ALA A 46 -13.59 5.54 7.80
N ALA A 47 -13.40 4.86 6.66
CA ALA A 47 -14.47 4.43 5.76
C ALA A 47 -15.41 3.45 6.48
N ASP A 48 -14.85 2.44 7.16
CA ASP A 48 -15.58 1.46 7.98
C ASP A 48 -16.47 2.11 9.06
N ASN A 49 -16.07 3.28 9.56
CA ASN A 49 -16.80 4.02 10.59
C ASN A 49 -17.67 5.15 10.00
N ALA A 50 -17.69 5.31 8.68
CA ALA A 50 -18.57 6.25 8.01
C ALA A 50 -20.03 5.79 8.15
N THR A 51 -20.94 6.74 8.34
CA THR A 51 -22.39 6.46 8.47
C THR A 51 -23.16 6.78 7.18
N ASN A 52 -22.43 7.05 6.10
CA ASN A 52 -22.95 7.44 4.80
C ASN A 52 -22.07 6.87 3.69
N GLU A 53 -22.69 6.12 2.78
CA GLU A 53 -22.04 5.42 1.66
C GLU A 53 -21.21 6.37 0.78
N VAL A 54 -21.66 7.61 0.54
CA VAL A 54 -20.87 8.56 -0.28
C VAL A 54 -19.57 8.97 0.41
N ALA A 55 -19.54 8.98 1.74
CA ALA A 55 -18.34 9.28 2.51
C ALA A 55 -17.43 8.05 2.62
N GLU A 56 -18.02 6.86 2.78
CA GLU A 56 -17.33 5.56 2.71
C GLU A 56 -16.62 5.41 1.36
N ASP A 57 -17.35 5.51 0.23
CA ASP A 57 -16.79 5.44 -1.13
C ASP A 57 -15.64 6.44 -1.32
N ALA A 58 -15.79 7.67 -0.83
CA ALA A 58 -14.76 8.69 -0.99
C ALA A 58 -13.48 8.37 -0.20
N LEU A 59 -13.62 7.73 0.97
CA LEU A 59 -12.51 7.32 1.82
C LEU A 59 -11.85 6.05 1.27
N GLU A 60 -12.62 5.07 0.81
CA GLU A 60 -12.12 3.88 0.12
C GLU A 60 -11.31 4.25 -1.13
N ASN A 61 -11.85 5.12 -2.00
CA ASN A 61 -11.12 5.59 -3.19
C ASN A 61 -9.80 6.31 -2.83
N ALA A 62 -9.75 6.97 -1.66
CA ALA A 62 -8.53 7.62 -1.18
C ALA A 62 -7.53 6.60 -0.59
N ALA A 63 -8.03 5.56 0.08
CA ALA A 63 -7.22 4.44 0.55
C ALA A 63 -6.58 3.72 -0.63
N ASP A 64 -7.36 3.33 -1.65
CA ASP A 64 -6.89 2.68 -2.88
C ASP A 64 -5.77 3.49 -3.57
N ALA A 65 -5.98 4.80 -3.73
CA ALA A 65 -4.98 5.68 -4.35
C ALA A 65 -3.69 5.79 -3.52
N THR A 66 -3.80 5.65 -2.20
CA THR A 66 -2.65 5.70 -1.29
C THR A 66 -1.90 4.37 -1.29
N GLU A 67 -2.61 3.24 -1.35
CA GLU A 67 -2.04 1.90 -1.50
C GLU A 67 -1.31 1.76 -2.85
N GLU A 68 -1.90 2.25 -3.94
CA GLU A 68 -1.24 2.25 -5.26
C GLU A 68 0.04 3.11 -5.27
N ALA A 69 0.09 4.18 -4.45
CA ALA A 69 1.31 4.97 -4.24
C ALA A 69 2.33 4.24 -3.35
N ALA A 70 1.89 3.48 -2.35
CA ALA A 70 2.74 2.61 -1.53
C ALA A 70 3.40 1.53 -2.39
N ASP A 71 2.61 0.87 -3.24
CA ASP A 71 3.07 -0.10 -4.22
C ASP A 71 4.09 0.51 -5.19
N ALA A 72 3.83 1.72 -5.71
CA ALA A 72 4.77 2.40 -6.59
C ALA A 72 6.10 2.73 -5.89
N ALA A 73 6.05 3.05 -4.59
CA ALA A 73 7.25 3.30 -3.78
C ALA A 73 8.00 1.99 -3.46
N GLY A 74 7.29 0.91 -3.12
CA GLY A 74 7.88 -0.41 -2.86
C GLY A 74 8.46 -1.06 -4.11
N ASN A 75 7.77 -1.02 -5.24
CA ASN A 75 8.28 -1.49 -6.54
C ASN A 75 9.48 -0.69 -7.04
N ALA A 76 9.67 0.57 -6.60
CA ALA A 76 10.86 1.35 -6.92
C ALA A 76 12.11 0.88 -6.15
N VAL A 77 11.93 0.00 -5.17
CA VAL A 77 12.97 -0.54 -4.28
C VAL A 77 13.36 -1.99 -4.61
N GLU A 78 12.45 -2.77 -5.21
CA GLU A 78 12.72 -4.13 -5.73
C GLU A 78 13.45 -4.15 -7.07
#